data_AF-A0A9P3K484-F1
#
_entry.id   AF-A0A9P3K484-F1
#
_cell.length_a   1.000
_cell.length_b   1.000
_cell.length_c   1.000
_cell.angle_alpha   90.00
_cell.angle_beta   90.00
_cell.angle_gamma   90.00
#
_symmetry.space_group_name_H-M   'P 1'
#
loop_
_entity.id
_entity.type
_entity.pdbx_description
1 polymer ?
#
loop_
_entity_poly.entity_id
_entity_poly.type
_entity_poly.pdbx_seq_one_letter_code
_entity_poly.pdbx_strand_id
1 'polypeptide(L)'
;LVNLPPGRKAISSKWLFKRKTDADGNIERYKSRLVAKGYQQQEKKDYNEVYAPVVKGTTLRTLFAAAAIKGWVVKQMDIVTAFLNGVLEEETYMEQPEGYNDGSGRVWKLKKALYGLKQAPRQWYIKLREVLEAIGFTPSTADQSLFMLGEGEQRSFMVVYVDDILIFSPSSDLVKEVMLKLQDKFKCKTLGDVNYYLGLHIERDVEKRWMRVHQKKYLEPWLQTLERVKVMWLLLFPQGSSV
;
A
#
# COMPACT_ATOMS: atom_id res chain seq x y z
N LEU A 1 23.35 -8.58 -16.02
CA LEU A 1 24.30 -9.37 -15.19
C LEU A 1 25.64 -8.66 -15.18
N VAL A 2 26.36 -8.70 -14.06
CA VAL A 2 27.73 -8.16 -13.92
C VAL A 2 28.56 -9.07 -13.01
N ASN A 3 29.88 -9.01 -13.13
CA ASN A 3 30.75 -9.56 -12.10
C ASN A 3 30.60 -8.75 -10.81
N LEU A 4 30.58 -9.41 -9.66
CA LEU A 4 30.50 -8.71 -8.37
C LEU A 4 31.78 -7.89 -8.17
N PRO A 5 31.70 -6.56 -7.98
CA PRO A 5 32.90 -5.75 -7.78
C PRO A 5 33.64 -6.14 -6.50
N PRO A 6 34.98 -5.99 -6.46
CA PRO A 6 35.75 -6.21 -5.24
C PRO A 6 35.22 -5.37 -4.07
N GLY A 7 35.12 -5.97 -2.88
CA GLY A 7 34.64 -5.29 -1.67
C GLY A 7 33.12 -5.07 -1.58
N ARG A 8 32.34 -5.44 -2.61
CA ARG A 8 30.88 -5.45 -2.56
C ARG A 8 30.36 -6.83 -2.12
N LYS A 9 29.17 -6.86 -1.54
CA LYS A 9 28.45 -8.08 -1.20
C LYS A 9 27.12 -8.12 -1.95
N ALA A 10 26.82 -9.25 -2.57
CA ALA A 10 25.51 -9.47 -3.15
C ALA A 10 24.53 -9.91 -2.06
N ILE A 11 23.30 -9.38 -2.09
CA ILE A 11 22.22 -9.86 -1.25
C ILE A 11 21.50 -11.02 -1.94
N SER A 12 21.02 -11.97 -1.15
CA SER A 12 20.19 -13.05 -1.65
C SER A 12 18.73 -12.60 -1.82
N SER A 13 17.92 -13.42 -2.48
CA SER A 13 16.48 -13.18 -2.66
C SER A 13 15.65 -14.41 -2.30
N LYS A 14 14.32 -14.26 -2.24
CA LYS A 14 13.37 -15.34 -2.01
C LYS A 14 12.11 -15.10 -2.83
N TRP A 15 11.56 -16.17 -3.41
CA TRP A 15 10.23 -16.16 -3.99
C TRP A 15 9.15 -16.32 -2.91
N LEU A 16 8.20 -15.39 -2.87
CA LEU A 16 6.99 -15.50 -2.06
C LEU A 16 5.81 -15.84 -2.96
N PHE A 17 5.11 -16.93 -2.62
CA PHE A 17 3.93 -17.38 -3.34
C PHE A 17 2.67 -17.16 -2.50
N LYS A 18 1.60 -16.66 -3.14
CA LYS A 18 0.30 -16.44 -2.50
C LYS A 18 -0.81 -16.86 -3.45
N ARG A 19 -1.71 -17.69 -2.96
CA ARG A 19 -3.01 -17.95 -3.60
C ARG A 19 -3.97 -16.83 -3.24
N LYS A 20 -4.59 -16.23 -4.24
CA LYS A 20 -5.72 -15.30 -4.11
C LYS A 20 -6.98 -16.09 -4.39
N THR A 21 -7.91 -16.04 -3.46
CA THR A 21 -9.22 -16.67 -3.58
C THR A 21 -10.30 -15.60 -3.64
N ASP A 22 -11.39 -15.91 -4.32
CA ASP A 22 -12.60 -15.10 -4.30
C ASP A 22 -13.35 -15.26 -2.96
N ALA A 23 -14.56 -14.68 -2.88
CA ALA A 23 -15.40 -14.75 -1.69
C ALA A 23 -15.92 -16.17 -1.41
N ASP A 24 -16.04 -17.02 -2.44
CA ASP A 24 -16.52 -18.40 -2.36
C ASP A 24 -15.37 -19.39 -2.06
N GLY A 25 -14.14 -18.90 -1.97
CA GLY A 25 -12.95 -19.70 -1.68
C GLY A 25 -12.30 -20.34 -2.91
N ASN A 26 -12.80 -20.08 -4.12
CA ASN A 26 -12.20 -20.58 -5.36
C ASN A 26 -10.92 -19.81 -5.66
N ILE A 27 -9.95 -20.49 -6.29
CA ILE A 27 -8.68 -19.87 -6.65
C ILE A 27 -8.90 -18.92 -7.83
N GLU A 28 -8.87 -17.62 -7.54
CA GLU A 28 -8.92 -16.57 -8.54
C GLU A 28 -7.56 -16.41 -9.22
N ARG A 29 -6.46 -16.46 -8.45
CA ARG A 29 -5.12 -16.17 -8.98
C ARG A 29 -3.98 -16.72 -8.15
N TYR A 30 -2.93 -17.19 -8.81
CA TYR A 30 -1.62 -17.42 -8.21
C TYR A 30 -0.74 -16.17 -8.35
N LYS A 31 -0.18 -15.69 -7.24
CA LYS A 31 0.72 -14.53 -7.21
C LYS A 31 2.09 -14.97 -6.70
N SER A 32 3.13 -14.67 -7.45
CA SER A 32 4.51 -14.74 -6.99
C SER A 32 5.09 -13.33 -6.83
N ARG A 33 6.04 -13.17 -5.91
CA ARG A 33 6.84 -11.96 -5.74
C ARG A 33 8.28 -12.36 -5.48
N LEU A 34 9.21 -11.77 -6.21
CA LEU A 34 10.61 -11.83 -5.85
C LEU A 34 10.89 -10.77 -4.79
N VAL A 35 11.48 -11.18 -3.68
CA VAL A 35 11.78 -10.32 -2.54
C VAL A 35 13.27 -10.41 -2.23
N ALA A 36 13.94 -9.26 -2.23
CA ALA A 36 15.32 -9.14 -1.81
C ALA A 36 15.40 -9.35 -0.29
N LYS A 37 16.46 -10.02 0.19
CA LYS A 37 16.69 -10.16 1.64
C LYS A 37 17.38 -8.91 2.18
N GLY A 38 16.67 -7.77 2.22
CA GLY A 38 17.26 -6.48 2.60
C GLY A 38 17.76 -6.38 4.05
N TYR A 39 17.46 -7.35 4.91
CA TYR A 39 18.15 -7.47 6.20
C TYR A 39 19.65 -7.77 6.05
N GLN A 40 20.10 -8.20 4.87
CA GLN A 40 21.51 -8.40 4.53
C GLN A 40 22.20 -7.11 4.07
N GLN A 41 21.45 -6.02 3.86
CA GLN A 41 21.99 -4.71 3.47
C GLN A 41 22.64 -3.98 4.66
N GLN A 42 23.72 -3.27 4.37
CA GLN A 42 24.46 -2.43 5.31
C GLN A 42 24.16 -0.96 5.05
N GLU A 43 23.80 -0.23 6.12
CA GLU A 43 23.63 1.22 6.07
C GLU A 43 24.96 1.89 5.67
N LYS A 44 24.88 3.00 4.93
CA LYS A 44 26.01 3.76 4.36
C LYS A 44 26.81 3.02 3.28
N LYS A 45 26.47 1.76 2.96
CA LYS A 45 27.06 1.02 1.82
C LYS A 45 26.03 0.68 0.74
N ASP A 46 24.89 0.15 1.18
CA ASP A 46 23.83 -0.35 0.30
C ASP A 46 22.59 0.56 0.29
N TYR A 47 22.47 1.43 1.30
CA TYR A 47 21.44 2.47 1.40
C TYR A 47 21.87 3.56 2.38
N ASN A 48 21.39 4.78 2.17
CA ASN A 48 21.62 5.90 3.11
C ASN A 48 20.36 6.27 3.90
N GLU A 49 19.20 6.36 3.24
CA GLU A 49 17.95 6.78 3.86
C GLU A 49 16.80 5.84 3.47
N VAL A 50 15.90 5.55 4.42
CA VAL A 50 14.81 4.57 4.25
C VAL A 50 13.43 5.13 4.53
N TYR A 51 13.36 6.37 5.00
CA TYR A 51 12.09 6.95 5.44
C TYR A 51 11.14 7.13 4.25
N ALA A 52 9.91 6.64 4.42
CA ALA A 52 8.78 6.92 3.55
C ALA A 52 7.57 7.23 4.42
N PRO A 53 6.82 8.29 4.11
CA PRO A 53 5.69 8.68 4.93
C PRO A 53 4.54 7.68 4.79
N VAL A 54 3.72 7.63 5.83
CA VAL A 54 2.51 6.81 5.90
C VAL A 54 1.36 7.73 6.32
N VAL A 55 0.22 7.63 5.65
CA VAL A 55 -0.94 8.49 5.97
C VAL A 55 -1.35 8.34 7.43
N LYS A 56 -1.59 9.46 8.09
CA LYS A 56 -2.10 9.49 9.45
C LYS A 56 -3.58 9.11 9.46
N GLY A 57 -3.98 8.31 10.45
CA GLY A 57 -5.40 7.96 10.64
C GLY A 57 -6.30 9.18 10.86
N THR A 58 -5.77 10.25 11.46
CA THR A 58 -6.48 11.54 11.61
C THR A 58 -6.77 12.17 10.26
N THR A 59 -5.77 12.29 9.38
CA THR A 59 -5.93 12.79 8.00
C THR A 59 -7.03 12.04 7.25
N LEU A 60 -6.96 10.70 7.29
CA LEU A 60 -7.93 9.86 6.60
C LEU A 60 -9.37 10.05 7.13
N ARG A 61 -9.55 10.07 8.46
CA ARG A 61 -10.86 10.30 9.09
C ARG A 61 -11.40 11.70 8.80
N THR A 62 -10.54 12.72 8.84
CA THR A 62 -10.93 14.11 8.52
C THR A 62 -11.41 14.22 7.08
N LEU A 63 -10.71 13.63 6.13
CA LEU A 63 -11.12 13.65 4.72
C LEU A 63 -12.40 12.86 4.46
N PHE A 64 -12.59 11.72 5.12
CA PHE A 64 -13.85 10.98 5.06
C PHE A 64 -15.02 11.78 5.61
N ALA A 65 -14.85 12.42 6.77
CA ALA A 65 -15.87 13.30 7.34
C ALA A 65 -16.19 14.48 6.42
N ALA A 66 -15.16 15.14 5.88
CA ALA A 66 -15.31 16.22 4.92
C ALA A 66 -16.05 15.75 3.66
N ALA A 67 -15.71 14.58 3.13
CA ALA A 67 -16.37 14.01 1.96
C ALA A 67 -17.85 13.67 2.23
N ALA A 68 -18.21 13.24 3.44
CA ALA A 68 -19.60 13.03 3.81
C ALA A 68 -20.37 14.36 3.87
N ILE A 69 -19.81 15.36 4.55
CA ILE A 69 -20.43 16.68 4.74
C ILE A 69 -20.56 17.44 3.41
N LYS A 70 -19.52 17.42 2.58
CA LYS A 70 -19.41 18.14 1.31
C LYS A 70 -19.85 17.31 0.10
N GLY A 71 -20.14 16.02 0.29
CA GLY A 71 -20.53 15.04 -0.74
C GLY A 71 -19.52 14.93 -1.87
N TRP A 72 -18.25 14.89 -1.49
CA TRP A 72 -17.17 14.66 -2.44
C TRP A 72 -17.21 13.23 -2.97
N VAL A 73 -16.88 13.08 -4.24
CA VAL A 73 -16.57 11.76 -4.77
C VAL A 73 -15.27 11.27 -4.13
N VAL A 74 -15.25 9.98 -3.83
CA VAL A 74 -14.05 9.31 -3.30
C VAL A 74 -13.82 8.07 -4.12
N LYS A 75 -12.70 8.05 -4.85
CA LYS A 75 -12.30 6.95 -5.72
C LYS A 75 -11.00 6.33 -5.25
N GLN A 76 -10.88 5.03 -5.45
CA GLN A 76 -9.72 4.24 -5.07
C GLN A 76 -9.00 3.70 -6.31
N MET A 77 -7.68 3.74 -6.23
CA MET A 77 -6.76 3.20 -7.24
C MET A 77 -5.62 2.44 -6.55
N ASP A 78 -5.14 1.37 -7.18
CA ASP A 78 -3.98 0.58 -6.74
C ASP A 78 -2.88 0.65 -7.81
N ILE A 79 -1.66 0.99 -7.42
CA ILE A 79 -0.50 1.01 -8.31
C ILE A 79 0.18 -0.36 -8.31
N VAL A 80 0.17 -1.01 -9.47
CA VAL A 80 0.75 -2.33 -9.63
C VAL A 80 2.25 -2.25 -9.51
N THR A 81 2.81 -3.07 -8.60
CA THR A 81 4.25 -3.17 -8.37
C THR A 81 4.92 -1.84 -8.04
N ALA A 82 4.29 -1.02 -7.18
CA ALA A 82 4.76 0.29 -6.74
C ALA A 82 6.30 0.41 -6.59
N PHE A 83 6.95 -0.47 -5.82
CA PHE A 83 8.40 -0.39 -5.62
C PHE A 83 9.23 -0.56 -6.90
N LEU A 84 8.78 -1.36 -7.87
CA LEU A 84 9.47 -1.51 -9.15
C LEU A 84 9.39 -0.25 -10.04
N ASN A 85 8.65 0.78 -9.64
CA ASN A 85 8.68 2.08 -10.32
C ASN A 85 9.74 3.01 -9.74
N GLY A 86 10.21 2.77 -8.50
CA GLY A 86 11.27 3.54 -7.87
C GLY A 86 12.64 3.24 -8.50
N VAL A 87 13.43 4.27 -8.74
CA VAL A 87 14.82 4.14 -9.22
C VAL A 87 15.74 3.99 -8.01
N LEU A 88 16.71 3.08 -8.07
CA LEU A 88 17.71 3.00 -7.00
C LEU A 88 18.80 4.04 -7.25
N GLU A 89 19.08 4.86 -6.24
CA GLU A 89 20.21 5.80 -6.24
C GLU A 89 21.50 5.05 -5.90
N GLU A 90 21.45 4.13 -4.93
CA GLU A 90 22.61 3.35 -4.51
C GLU A 90 22.81 2.08 -5.35
N GLU A 91 24.07 1.69 -5.53
CA GLU A 91 24.40 0.43 -6.17
C GLU A 91 24.12 -0.75 -5.25
N THR A 92 23.04 -1.48 -5.53
CA THR A 92 22.72 -2.74 -4.86
C THR A 92 22.92 -3.92 -5.81
N TYR A 93 23.62 -4.94 -5.33
CA TYR A 93 23.85 -6.19 -6.06
C TYR A 93 23.06 -7.32 -5.42
N MET A 94 22.41 -8.14 -6.24
CA MET A 94 21.61 -9.27 -5.80
C MET A 94 22.07 -10.53 -6.51
N GLU A 95 22.16 -11.64 -5.78
CA GLU A 95 22.36 -12.97 -6.38
C GLU A 95 21.25 -13.27 -7.38
N GLN A 96 21.56 -14.05 -8.40
CA GLN A 96 20.54 -14.50 -9.34
C GLN A 96 19.48 -15.30 -8.56
N PRO A 97 18.19 -15.01 -8.76
CA PRO A 97 17.15 -15.71 -8.04
C PRO A 97 17.11 -17.19 -8.46
N GLU A 98 16.59 -18.02 -7.57
CA GLU A 98 16.33 -19.43 -7.86
C GLU A 98 15.50 -19.58 -9.15
N GLY A 99 15.92 -20.50 -10.02
CA GLY A 99 15.36 -20.72 -11.35
C GLY A 99 15.97 -19.86 -12.47
N TYR A 100 16.79 -18.85 -12.14
CA TYR A 100 17.45 -17.98 -13.12
C TYR A 100 18.98 -18.05 -13.07
N ASN A 101 19.56 -18.73 -12.08
CA ASN A 101 21.01 -18.87 -11.95
C ASN A 101 21.58 -19.67 -13.13
N ASP A 102 22.38 -19.00 -13.98
CA ASP A 102 23.04 -19.57 -15.16
C ASP A 102 24.38 -20.26 -14.85
N GLY A 103 24.75 -20.41 -13.57
CA GLY A 103 26.02 -21.02 -13.16
C GLY A 103 27.25 -20.12 -13.36
N SER A 104 27.10 -18.92 -13.94
CA SER A 104 28.23 -18.03 -14.24
C SER A 104 28.86 -17.36 -13.02
N GLY A 105 28.23 -17.46 -11.85
CA GLY A 105 28.63 -16.71 -10.64
C GLY A 105 28.39 -15.20 -10.72
N ARG A 106 27.84 -14.69 -11.83
CA ARG A 106 27.49 -13.27 -11.99
C ARG A 106 26.28 -12.90 -11.16
N VAL A 107 26.15 -11.61 -10.87
CA VAL A 107 25.10 -11.03 -10.03
C VAL A 107 24.24 -10.03 -10.80
N TRP A 108 23.04 -9.76 -10.28
CA TRP A 108 22.15 -8.70 -10.76
C TRP A 108 22.55 -7.37 -10.12
N LYS A 109 22.92 -6.38 -10.92
CA LYS A 109 22.95 -4.98 -10.47
C LYS A 109 21.53 -4.43 -10.57
N LEU A 110 20.92 -4.15 -9.42
CA LEU A 110 19.53 -3.66 -9.38
C LEU A 110 19.51 -2.20 -9.83
N LYS A 111 18.68 -1.89 -10.83
CA LYS A 111 18.44 -0.51 -11.32
C LYS A 111 17.20 0.12 -10.70
N LYS A 112 16.24 -0.71 -10.30
CA LYS A 112 14.96 -0.29 -9.73
C LYS A 112 14.79 -0.93 -8.35
N ALA A 113 14.03 -0.25 -7.49
CA ALA A 113 13.73 -0.74 -6.17
C ALA A 113 12.92 -2.04 -6.25
N LEU A 114 13.16 -2.95 -5.31
CA LEU A 114 12.54 -4.26 -5.23
C LEU A 114 11.96 -4.47 -3.84
N TYR A 115 10.89 -5.25 -3.73
CA TYR A 115 10.37 -5.66 -2.43
C TYR A 115 11.47 -6.24 -1.54
N GLY A 116 11.46 -5.86 -0.27
CA GLY A 116 12.42 -6.33 0.71
C GLY A 116 13.71 -5.51 0.80
N LEU A 117 14.02 -4.66 -0.19
CA LEU A 117 15.07 -3.65 -0.02
C LEU A 117 14.63 -2.61 1.01
N LYS A 118 15.57 -2.17 1.85
CA LYS A 118 15.28 -1.20 2.93
C LYS A 118 14.86 0.18 2.40
N GLN A 119 15.46 0.63 1.31
CA GLN A 119 15.15 1.93 0.70
C GLN A 119 13.98 1.89 -0.31
N ALA A 120 13.43 0.72 -0.63
CA ALA A 120 12.41 0.60 -1.68
C ALA A 120 11.16 1.47 -1.45
N PRO A 121 10.59 1.56 -0.23
CA PRO A 121 9.45 2.45 0.03
C PRO A 121 9.77 3.92 -0.24
N ARG A 122 10.98 4.38 0.13
CA ARG A 122 11.44 5.75 -0.09
C ARG A 122 11.58 6.06 -1.56
N GLN A 123 12.27 5.20 -2.31
CA GLN A 123 12.50 5.41 -3.74
C GLN A 123 11.20 5.40 -4.54
N TRP A 124 10.22 4.60 -4.09
CA TRP A 124 8.86 4.67 -4.61
C TRP A 124 8.18 6.01 -4.29
N TYR A 125 8.20 6.45 -3.04
CA TYR A 125 7.58 7.71 -2.63
C TYR A 125 8.15 8.90 -3.41
N ILE A 126 9.47 8.97 -3.58
CA ILE A 126 10.12 10.03 -4.37
C ILE A 126 9.60 10.03 -5.81
N LYS A 127 9.57 8.86 -6.45
CA LYS A 127 9.10 8.76 -7.83
C LYS A 127 7.63 9.14 -7.97
N LEU A 128 6.80 8.69 -7.04
CA LEU A 128 5.38 9.03 -7.04
C LEU A 128 5.19 10.53 -6.84
N ARG A 129 5.89 11.12 -5.86
CA ARG A 129 5.83 12.56 -5.57
C ARG A 129 6.22 13.39 -6.80
N GLU A 130 7.33 13.06 -7.46
CA GLU A 130 7.77 13.73 -8.70
C GLU A 130 6.66 13.74 -9.76
N VAL A 131 5.99 12.59 -9.97
CA VAL A 131 4.89 12.48 -10.92
C VAL A 131 3.66 13.28 -10.47
N LEU A 132 3.32 13.25 -9.17
CA LEU A 132 2.19 14.01 -8.65
C LEU A 132 2.42 15.52 -8.75
N GLU A 133 3.61 16.00 -8.43
CA GLU A 133 4.01 17.40 -8.59
C GLU A 133 3.94 17.82 -10.06
N ALA A 134 4.38 16.97 -11.00
CA ALA A 134 4.24 17.22 -12.44
C ALA A 134 2.77 17.25 -12.93
N ILE A 135 1.86 16.56 -12.24
CA ILE A 135 0.41 16.62 -12.50
C ILE A 135 -0.22 17.90 -11.90
N GLY A 136 0.49 18.62 -11.03
CA GLY A 136 0.06 19.85 -10.38
C GLY A 136 -0.31 19.70 -8.91
N PHE A 137 -0.11 18.52 -8.32
CA PHE A 137 -0.34 18.34 -6.88
C PHE A 137 0.76 18.99 -6.05
N THR A 138 0.40 19.44 -4.86
CA THR A 138 1.34 19.91 -3.85
C THR A 138 1.23 19.06 -2.58
N PRO A 139 2.35 18.61 -1.99
CA PRO A 139 2.30 17.87 -0.73
C PRO A 139 1.84 18.78 0.42
N SER A 140 1.05 18.22 1.34
CA SER A 140 0.63 18.91 2.55
C SER A 140 1.76 18.98 3.57
N THR A 141 1.86 20.11 4.27
CA THR A 141 2.78 20.28 5.40
C THR A 141 2.32 19.53 6.66
N ALA A 142 1.03 19.20 6.76
CA ALA A 142 0.46 18.49 7.91
C ALA A 142 0.66 16.96 7.83
N ASP A 143 0.68 16.42 6.61
CA ASP A 143 0.86 14.99 6.32
C ASP A 143 1.50 14.82 4.95
N GLN A 144 2.72 14.29 4.91
CA GLN A 144 3.49 14.11 3.66
C GLN A 144 2.89 13.06 2.71
N SER A 145 1.92 12.27 3.19
CA SER A 145 1.17 11.31 2.36
C SER A 145 -0.12 11.91 1.79
N LEU A 146 -0.41 13.18 2.10
CA LEU A 146 -1.54 13.93 1.59
C LEU A 146 -1.04 14.94 0.54
N PHE A 147 -1.67 14.91 -0.62
CA PHE A 147 -1.42 15.82 -1.72
C PHE A 147 -2.68 16.62 -2.05
N MET A 148 -2.53 17.88 -2.44
CA MET A 148 -3.62 18.81 -2.72
C MET A 148 -3.53 19.33 -4.15
N LEU A 149 -4.65 19.43 -4.84
CA LEU A 149 -4.77 19.99 -6.18
C LEU A 149 -5.89 21.03 -6.21
N GLY A 150 -5.62 22.21 -6.77
CA GLY A 150 -6.57 23.31 -6.84
C GLY A 150 -6.73 24.09 -5.53
N GLU A 151 -7.72 24.98 -5.51
CA GLU A 151 -7.90 25.98 -4.45
C GLU A 151 -9.35 26.13 -4.00
N GLY A 152 -9.53 26.67 -2.80
CA GLY A 152 -10.84 26.93 -2.22
C GLY A 152 -11.74 25.68 -2.15
N GLU A 153 -13.01 25.87 -2.47
CA GLU A 153 -14.03 24.81 -2.46
C GLU A 153 -13.88 23.80 -3.61
N GLN A 154 -13.08 24.10 -4.64
CA GLN A 154 -12.78 23.18 -5.74
C GLN A 154 -11.56 22.30 -5.49
N ARG A 155 -10.93 22.43 -4.31
CA ARG A 155 -9.73 21.68 -3.96
C ARG A 155 -10.01 20.18 -3.84
N SER A 156 -9.18 19.39 -4.50
CA SER A 156 -9.15 17.93 -4.40
C SER A 156 -7.96 17.47 -3.55
N PHE A 157 -8.12 16.31 -2.93
CA PHE A 157 -7.13 15.71 -2.04
C PHE A 157 -6.81 14.30 -2.50
N MET A 158 -5.52 13.96 -2.52
CA MET A 158 -5.06 12.60 -2.77
C MET A 158 -4.31 12.09 -1.56
N VAL A 159 -4.75 10.95 -1.04
CA VAL A 159 -4.08 10.22 0.03
C VAL A 159 -3.35 9.05 -0.58
N VAL A 160 -2.08 8.88 -0.20
CA VAL A 160 -1.24 7.76 -0.61
C VAL A 160 -0.92 6.88 0.59
N TYR A 161 -1.10 5.58 0.45
CA TYR A 161 -0.53 4.57 1.34
C TYR A 161 0.19 3.53 0.49
N VAL A 162 1.51 3.67 0.36
CA VAL A 162 2.33 2.77 -0.47
C VAL A 162 1.76 2.64 -1.89
N ASP A 163 1.13 1.52 -2.26
CA ASP A 163 0.50 1.25 -3.56
C ASP A 163 -0.97 1.69 -3.64
N ASP A 164 -1.65 1.86 -2.51
CA ASP A 164 -3.04 2.27 -2.42
C ASP A 164 -3.19 3.81 -2.48
N ILE A 165 -4.09 4.29 -3.34
CA ILE A 165 -4.40 5.71 -3.51
C ILE A 165 -5.90 5.95 -3.31
N LEU A 166 -6.24 6.98 -2.53
CA LEU A 166 -7.58 7.56 -2.49
C LEU A 166 -7.57 8.97 -3.04
N ILE A 167 -8.56 9.29 -3.87
CA ILE A 167 -8.77 10.63 -4.41
C ILE A 167 -10.13 11.13 -3.91
N PHE A 168 -10.13 12.23 -3.18
CA PHE A 168 -11.29 12.96 -2.68
C PHE A 168 -11.45 14.22 -3.52
N SER A 169 -12.62 14.45 -4.12
CA SER A 169 -12.80 15.58 -5.02
C SER A 169 -14.26 16.05 -5.07
N PRO A 170 -14.51 17.36 -5.20
CA PRO A 170 -15.84 17.86 -5.56
C PRO A 170 -16.20 17.56 -7.02
N SER A 171 -15.22 17.40 -7.91
CA SER A 171 -15.43 17.13 -9.35
C SER A 171 -15.08 15.70 -9.71
N SER A 172 -16.04 14.98 -10.29
CA SER A 172 -15.85 13.61 -10.80
C SER A 172 -15.01 13.57 -12.07
N ASP A 173 -15.08 14.60 -12.90
CA ASP A 173 -14.30 14.69 -14.14
C ASP A 173 -12.82 14.95 -13.85
N LEU A 174 -12.51 15.79 -12.86
CA LEU A 174 -11.14 15.97 -12.40
C LEU A 174 -10.54 14.67 -11.87
N VAL A 175 -11.34 13.85 -11.17
CA VAL A 175 -10.87 12.53 -10.71
C VAL A 175 -10.54 11.63 -11.88
N LYS A 176 -11.39 11.58 -12.92
CA LYS A 176 -11.10 10.79 -14.14
C LYS A 176 -9.82 11.27 -14.81
N GLU A 177 -9.64 12.59 -14.96
CA GLU A 177 -8.44 13.17 -15.56
C GLU A 177 -7.17 12.80 -14.78
N VAL A 178 -7.17 12.96 -13.46
CA VAL A 178 -6.04 12.60 -12.60
C VAL A 178 -5.74 11.10 -12.69
N MET A 179 -6.77 10.25 -12.67
CA MET A 179 -6.59 8.80 -12.80
C MET A 179 -6.00 8.41 -14.16
N LEU A 180 -6.40 9.06 -15.25
CA LEU A 180 -5.83 8.85 -16.58
C LEU A 180 -4.36 9.29 -16.64
N LYS A 181 -4.01 10.46 -16.08
CA LYS A 181 -2.62 10.92 -16.00
C LYS A 181 -1.74 9.97 -15.19
N LEU A 182 -2.26 9.40 -14.10
CA LEU A 182 -1.55 8.38 -13.33
C LEU A 182 -1.39 7.07 -14.10
N GLN A 183 -2.41 6.64 -14.85
CA GLN A 183 -2.37 5.44 -15.70
C GLN A 183 -1.39 5.56 -16.87
N ASP A 184 -1.14 6.77 -17.37
CA ASP A 184 -0.10 7.03 -18.38
C ASP A 184 1.31 6.78 -17.81
N LYS A 185 1.53 7.12 -16.53
CA LYS A 185 2.86 6.99 -15.89
C LYS A 185 3.08 5.66 -15.20
N PHE A 186 2.02 5.03 -14.70
CA PHE A 186 2.10 3.82 -13.91
C PHE A 186 1.06 2.81 -14.35
N LYS A 187 1.39 1.53 -14.20
CA LYS A 187 0.39 0.48 -14.33
C LYS A 187 -0.54 0.53 -13.12
N CYS A 188 -1.76 1.00 -13.30
CA CYS A 188 -2.74 1.13 -12.22
C CYS A 188 -3.92 0.18 -12.40
N LYS A 189 -4.60 -0.10 -11.29
CA LYS A 189 -5.92 -0.72 -11.25
C LYS A 189 -6.90 0.25 -10.62
N THR A 190 -7.98 0.53 -11.33
CA THR A 190 -9.08 1.29 -10.78
C THR A 190 -9.97 0.37 -9.94
N LEU A 191 -10.16 0.72 -8.67
CA LEU A 191 -11.02 -0.04 -7.75
C LEU A 191 -12.41 0.59 -7.60
N GLY A 192 -12.62 1.77 -8.19
CA GLY A 192 -13.92 2.43 -8.22
C GLY A 192 -14.20 3.19 -6.92
N ASP A 193 -15.44 3.13 -6.45
CA ASP A 193 -15.82 3.74 -5.16
C ASP A 193 -15.17 3.01 -3.98
N VAL A 194 -14.74 3.79 -2.99
CA VAL A 194 -14.12 3.23 -1.80
C VAL A 194 -15.16 2.50 -0.94
N ASN A 195 -14.99 1.18 -0.82
CA ASN A 195 -15.78 0.32 0.07
C ASN A 195 -14.91 -0.37 1.13
N TYR A 196 -13.61 -0.48 0.85
CA TYR A 196 -12.63 -1.06 1.77
C TYR A 196 -11.26 -0.41 1.57
N TYR A 197 -10.65 0.11 2.63
CA TYR A 197 -9.35 0.76 2.58
C TYR A 197 -8.58 0.55 3.89
N LEU A 198 -7.38 -0.03 3.81
CA LEU A 198 -6.48 -0.26 4.96
C LEU A 198 -7.15 -0.93 6.18
N GLY A 199 -7.96 -1.97 5.94
CA GLY A 199 -8.67 -2.67 7.03
C GLY A 199 -9.98 -2.01 7.46
N LEU A 200 -10.31 -0.83 6.93
CA LEU A 200 -11.57 -0.14 7.18
C LEU A 200 -12.58 -0.53 6.11
N HIS A 201 -13.81 -0.79 6.52
CA HIS A 201 -14.99 -0.82 5.67
C HIS A 201 -15.61 0.57 5.64
N ILE A 202 -15.97 1.01 4.44
CA ILE A 202 -16.58 2.31 4.20
C ILE A 202 -17.93 2.06 3.54
N GLU A 203 -18.99 2.54 4.17
CA GLU A 203 -20.34 2.60 3.61
C GLU A 203 -20.72 4.08 3.51
N ARG A 204 -21.30 4.51 2.40
CA ARG A 204 -21.69 5.91 2.23
C ARG A 204 -22.91 6.07 1.34
N ASP A 205 -23.61 7.16 1.56
CA ASP A 205 -24.66 7.67 0.68
C ASP A 205 -24.36 9.13 0.40
N VAL A 206 -24.08 9.44 -0.86
CA VAL A 206 -23.66 10.78 -1.29
C VAL A 206 -24.84 11.76 -1.25
N GLU A 207 -26.04 11.29 -1.58
CA GLU A 207 -27.26 12.11 -1.58
C GLU A 207 -27.70 12.44 -0.15
N LYS A 208 -27.68 11.44 0.73
CA LYS A 208 -28.04 11.60 2.15
C LYS A 208 -26.90 12.09 3.03
N ARG A 209 -25.71 12.35 2.46
CA ARG A 209 -24.56 12.99 3.14
C ARG A 209 -24.10 12.27 4.41
N TRP A 210 -24.14 10.94 4.40
CA TRP A 210 -23.62 10.14 5.51
C TRP A 210 -22.54 9.17 5.05
N MET A 211 -21.63 8.87 5.97
CA MET A 211 -20.59 7.86 5.79
C MET A 211 -20.40 7.12 7.11
N ARG A 212 -20.30 5.80 7.02
CA ARG A 212 -19.97 4.92 8.14
C ARG A 212 -18.63 4.25 7.85
N VAL A 213 -17.71 4.38 8.79
CA VAL A 213 -16.40 3.72 8.75
C VAL A 213 -16.32 2.73 9.90
N HIS A 214 -16.08 1.45 9.60
CA HIS A 214 -16.04 0.39 10.62
C HIS A 214 -15.05 -0.73 10.27
N GLN A 215 -14.79 -1.64 11.21
CA GLN A 215 -13.85 -2.75 11.03
C GLN A 215 -14.50 -4.11 11.38
N LYS A 216 -15.81 -4.26 11.13
CA LYS A 216 -16.58 -5.42 11.59
C LYS A 216 -15.94 -6.77 11.20
N LYS A 217 -15.54 -6.93 9.94
CA LYS A 217 -14.90 -8.17 9.45
C LYS A 217 -13.56 -8.49 10.11
N TYR A 218 -12.82 -7.49 10.56
CA TYR A 218 -11.58 -7.72 11.29
C TYR A 218 -11.85 -8.28 12.69
N LEU A 219 -12.94 -7.82 13.34
CA LEU A 219 -13.31 -8.22 14.69
C LEU A 219 -14.06 -9.56 14.77
N GLU A 220 -14.76 -9.95 13.70
CA GLU A 220 -15.56 -11.19 13.65
C GLU A 220 -14.80 -12.46 14.06
N PRO A 221 -13.58 -12.76 13.56
CA PRO A 221 -12.82 -13.93 14.00
C PRO A 221 -12.46 -13.89 15.49
N TRP A 222 -12.18 -12.70 16.03
CA TRP A 222 -11.87 -12.52 17.44
C TRP A 222 -13.11 -12.73 18.32
N LEU A 223 -14.26 -12.20 17.90
CA LEU A 223 -15.54 -12.39 18.59
C LEU A 223 -15.93 -13.87 18.64
N GLN A 224 -15.81 -14.59 17.52
CA GLN A 224 -16.05 -16.04 17.49
C GLN A 224 -15.09 -16.80 18.41
N THR A 225 -13.83 -16.38 18.48
CA THR A 225 -12.84 -16.99 19.39
C THR A 225 -13.21 -16.74 20.85
N LEU A 226 -13.61 -15.52 21.20
CA LEU A 226 -14.05 -15.17 22.56
C LEU A 226 -15.34 -15.90 22.95
N GLU A 227 -16.30 -16.05 22.04
CA GLU A 227 -17.51 -16.85 22.26
C GLU A 227 -17.18 -18.32 22.53
N ARG A 228 -16.26 -18.92 21.74
CA ARG A 228 -15.78 -20.28 21.98
C ARG A 228 -15.11 -20.43 23.34
N VAL A 229 -14.28 -19.46 23.74
CA VAL A 229 -13.64 -19.46 25.07
C VAL A 229 -14.68 -19.31 26.18
N LYS A 230 -15.70 -18.46 26.00
CA LYS A 230 -16.79 -18.28 26.98
C LYS A 230 -17.63 -19.54 27.15
N VAL A 231 -17.97 -20.23 26.06
CA VAL A 231 -18.64 -21.54 26.09
C VAL A 231 -17.77 -22.57 26.80
N MET A 232 -16.47 -22.63 26.50
CA MET A 232 -15.53 -23.53 27.17
C MET A 232 -15.40 -23.21 28.67
N TRP A 233 -15.39 -21.94 29.06
CA TRP A 233 -15.35 -21.52 30.46
C TRP A 233 -16.64 -21.90 31.22
N LEU A 234 -17.81 -21.75 30.60
CA LEU A 234 -19.09 -22.17 31.18
C LEU A 234 -19.20 -23.71 31.30
N LEU A 235 -18.56 -24.46 30.39
CA LEU A 235 -18.48 -25.92 30.47
C LEU A 235 -17.50 -26.39 31.56
N LEU A 236 -16.39 -25.67 31.77
CA LEU A 236 -15.38 -25.99 32.79
C LEU A 236 -15.78 -25.52 34.20
N PHE A 237 -16.62 -24.48 34.29
CA PHE A 237 -17.11 -23.91 35.55
C PHE A 237 -18.62 -23.68 35.48
N PRO A 238 -19.44 -24.74 35.54
CA PRO A 238 -20.89 -24.59 35.57
C PRO A 238 -21.29 -23.80 36.83
N GLN A 239 -21.95 -22.65 36.62
CA GLN A 239 -22.59 -21.88 37.69
C GLN A 239 -23.77 -22.70 38.21
N GLY A 240 -23.53 -23.49 39.26
CA GLY A 240 -24.52 -24.41 39.81
C GLY A 240 -24.03 -25.11 41.08
N SER A 241 -23.87 -24.35 42.17
CA SER A 241 -23.97 -24.85 43.53
C SER A 241 -24.39 -23.66 44.42
N SER A 242 -25.70 -23.40 44.43
CA SER A 242 -26.36 -22.64 45.49
C SER A 242 -26.16 -23.36 46.82
N VAL A 243 -25.62 -22.66 47.81
CA VAL A 243 -25.77 -22.96 49.24
C VAL A 243 -26.98 -22.18 49.74
#